data_AF-A0A8G2DVU6-F1
#
_entry.id   AF-A0A8G2DVU6-F1
#
_cell.length_a   1.000
_cell.length_b   1.000
_cell.length_c   1.000
_cell.angle_alpha   90.00
_cell.angle_beta   90.00
_cell.angle_gamma   90.00
#
_symmetry.space_group_name_H-M   'P 1'
#
loop_
_entity.id
_entity.type
_entity.pdbx_description
1 polymer ?
#
loop_
_entity_poly.entity_id
_entity_poly.type
_entity_poly.pdbx_seq_one_letter_code
_entity_poly.pdbx_strand_id
1 'polypeptide(L)'
;MTDMPLDAFTRSWTSMALAPQKLWQSINSGWSFGNVTINESNSSAPQTEQAILAQESYGRQIGKLLDAVDLLVKQQPDWAHIKAFDEIDQLKTKIDGVKHALAVKRIAQLRGDLDLLRLSTDPADKAHYDAWIAALRQLLDDMPASAN
;
A
#
# COMPACT_ATOMS: atom_id res chain seq x y z
N MET A 1 12.39 -36.32 44.68
CA MET A 1 13.53 -35.45 45.02
C MET A 1 14.26 -35.18 43.72
N THR A 2 13.80 -34.19 42.97
CA THR A 2 14.18 -32.75 43.00
C THR A 2 15.31 -32.54 42.00
N ASP A 3 15.00 -32.18 40.76
CA ASP A 3 14.66 -30.83 40.25
C ASP A 3 15.90 -30.25 39.56
N MET A 4 15.88 -30.25 38.22
CA MET A 4 16.82 -29.42 37.45
C MET A 4 16.32 -27.97 37.46
N PRO A 5 17.13 -27.01 37.93
CA PRO A 5 16.74 -25.61 37.99
C PRO A 5 16.71 -24.96 36.60
N LEU A 6 15.68 -24.13 36.42
CA LEU A 6 15.32 -23.30 35.27
C LEU A 6 16.30 -22.13 35.04
N ASP A 7 17.62 -22.37 34.98
CA ASP A 7 18.62 -21.29 34.90
C ASP A 7 19.40 -21.21 33.57
N ALA A 8 19.00 -21.99 32.56
CA ALA A 8 19.59 -21.93 31.21
C ALA A 8 18.92 -20.89 30.28
N PHE A 9 18.10 -19.98 30.80
CA PHE A 9 17.28 -19.05 30.00
C PHE A 9 17.69 -17.59 30.02
N THR A 10 18.74 -17.20 30.73
CA THR A 10 19.15 -15.79 30.79
C THR A 10 20.64 -15.63 30.51
N ARG A 11 20.98 -14.68 29.62
CA ARG A 11 22.33 -14.29 29.16
C ARG A 11 22.79 -14.89 27.82
N SER A 12 22.04 -14.58 26.76
CA SER A 12 22.66 -14.32 25.45
C SER A 12 22.00 -13.12 24.77
N TRP A 13 21.73 -12.04 25.52
CA TRP A 13 21.05 -10.83 25.01
C TRP A 13 21.99 -9.65 24.76
N THR A 14 23.30 -9.90 24.73
CA THR A 14 24.34 -8.87 24.61
C THR A 14 25.20 -9.02 23.36
N SER A 15 24.71 -9.68 22.32
CA SER A 15 25.29 -9.56 20.98
C SER A 15 24.83 -8.25 20.33
N MET A 16 25.58 -7.19 20.62
CA MET A 16 25.91 -6.14 19.66
C MET A 16 24.71 -5.44 18.98
N ALA A 17 23.99 -4.61 19.74
CA ALA A 17 23.16 -3.55 19.16
C ALA A 17 24.06 -2.46 18.56
N LEU A 18 24.65 -2.73 17.39
CA LEU A 18 25.13 -1.69 16.48
C LEU A 18 23.89 -1.00 15.89
N ALA A 19 23.26 -0.13 16.68
CA ALA A 19 22.18 0.71 16.19
C ALA A 19 22.74 1.62 15.07
N PRO A 20 22.12 1.67 13.87
CA PRO A 20 22.60 2.52 12.79
C PRO A 20 22.60 3.97 13.24
N GLN A 21 23.75 4.66 13.20
CA GLN A 21 23.86 6.07 13.59
C GLN A 21 23.13 7.02 12.63
N LYS A 22 22.63 6.50 11.49
CA LYS A 22 21.74 7.18 10.56
C LYS A 22 20.68 6.21 10.07
N LEU A 23 19.43 6.46 10.44
CA LEU A 23 18.26 5.84 9.83
C LEU A 23 18.02 6.52 8.48
N TRP A 24 18.74 6.08 7.45
CA TRP A 24 18.39 6.41 6.06
C TRP A 24 17.25 5.50 5.62
N GLN A 25 16.10 5.63 6.28
CA GLN A 25 14.88 5.01 5.81
C GLN A 25 14.21 6.02 4.87
N SER A 26 14.12 5.70 3.58
CA SER A 26 13.21 6.44 2.70
C SER A 26 11.80 6.21 3.22
N ILE A 27 11.24 7.18 3.93
CA ILE A 27 9.86 7.17 4.43
C ILE A 27 8.88 7.00 3.24
N ASN A 28 9.32 7.35 2.04
CA ASN A 28 8.64 7.10 0.77
C ASN A 28 9.19 5.84 0.04
N SER A 29 9.14 4.68 0.70
CA SER A 29 9.44 3.38 0.06
C SER A 29 8.34 3.01 -0.96
N GLY A 30 8.28 3.72 -2.09
CA GLY A 30 7.27 3.48 -3.13
C GLY A 30 7.17 4.51 -4.27
N TRP A 31 7.83 5.67 -4.18
CA TRP A 31 7.77 6.70 -5.23
C TRP A 31 9.15 6.94 -5.86
N SER A 32 9.55 6.03 -6.76
CA SER A 32 10.62 6.29 -7.74
C SER A 32 9.99 6.44 -9.13
N PHE A 33 10.07 7.63 -9.72
CA PHE A 33 9.66 7.85 -11.10
C PHE A 33 10.90 7.73 -11.99
N GLY A 34 11.15 6.55 -12.55
CA GLY A 34 12.39 6.29 -13.30
C GLY A 34 13.63 6.55 -12.44
N ASN A 35 14.55 7.41 -12.89
CA ASN A 35 15.78 7.76 -12.18
C ASN A 35 15.62 8.86 -11.11
N VAL A 36 14.40 9.34 -10.86
CA VAL A 36 14.15 10.43 -9.90
C VAL A 36 13.52 9.86 -8.63
N THR A 37 14.29 9.92 -7.54
CA THR A 37 13.83 9.62 -6.19
C THR A 37 13.55 10.93 -5.48
N ILE A 38 12.29 11.16 -5.10
CA ILE A 38 11.88 12.39 -4.40
C ILE A 38 12.17 12.20 -2.91
N ASN A 39 13.21 12.88 -2.41
CA ASN A 39 13.61 12.84 -1.00
C ASN A 39 13.34 14.18 -0.30
N GLU A 40 12.78 14.11 0.92
CA GLU A 40 12.40 15.23 1.78
C GLU A 40 13.59 15.84 2.57
N SER A 41 14.80 15.85 2.01
CA SER A 41 16.01 16.18 2.76
C SER A 41 16.17 17.67 3.13
N ASN A 42 15.08 18.45 3.23
CA ASN A 42 15.15 19.86 3.60
C ASN A 42 13.84 20.41 4.19
N SER A 43 13.40 19.91 5.35
CA SER A 43 12.29 20.53 6.08
C SER A 43 12.59 20.81 7.55
N SER A 44 12.13 21.98 7.99
CA SER A 44 12.36 22.59 9.31
C SER A 44 11.34 22.16 10.38
N ALA A 45 10.36 21.31 10.06
CA ALA A 45 9.38 20.78 11.03
C ALA A 45 8.95 19.32 10.73
N PRO A 46 9.80 18.31 11.04
CA PRO A 46 9.60 16.91 10.63
C PRO A 46 8.35 16.24 11.23
N GLN A 47 7.95 16.64 12.44
CA GLN A 47 6.82 16.05 13.17
C GLN A 47 5.47 16.48 12.55
N THR A 48 5.39 17.71 12.03
CA THR A 48 4.20 18.22 11.34
C THR A 48 4.03 17.57 9.98
N GLU A 49 5.12 17.36 9.24
CA GLU A 49 5.08 16.68 7.94
C GLU A 49 4.69 15.21 8.05
N GLN A 50 5.18 14.50 9.07
CA GLN A 50 4.76 13.13 9.35
C GLN A 50 3.25 13.01 9.65
N ALA A 51 2.69 13.96 10.39
CA ALA A 51 1.25 13.99 10.68
C ALA A 51 0.41 14.22 9.40
N ILE A 52 0.88 15.08 8.50
CA ILE A 52 0.22 15.34 7.20
C ILE A 52 0.32 14.12 6.28
N LEU A 53 1.50 13.51 6.19
CA LEU A 53 1.76 12.29 5.42
C LEU A 53 0.90 11.11 5.86
N ALA A 54 0.66 10.97 7.16
CA ALA A 54 -0.18 9.91 7.72
C ALA A 54 -1.65 10.03 7.27
N GLN A 55 -2.11 11.24 6.96
CA GLN A 55 -3.49 11.50 6.56
C GLN A 55 -3.68 11.51 5.04
N GLU A 56 -2.79 12.17 4.30
CA GLU A 56 -2.83 12.29 2.84
C GLU A 56 -1.41 12.16 2.25
N SER A 57 -1.02 10.94 1.89
CA SER A 57 0.28 10.69 1.25
C SER A 57 0.46 11.54 -0.03
N TYR A 58 1.68 12.02 -0.29
CA TYR A 58 1.99 12.77 -1.52
C TYR A 58 1.56 12.05 -2.80
N GLY A 59 1.64 10.72 -2.81
CA GLY A 59 1.15 9.90 -3.90
C GLY A 59 -0.34 10.05 -4.23
N ARG A 60 -1.19 10.17 -3.21
CA ARG A 60 -2.63 10.43 -3.36
C ARG A 60 -2.88 11.86 -3.83
N GLN A 61 -2.11 12.82 -3.34
CA GLN A 61 -2.21 14.23 -3.75
C GLN A 61 -1.84 14.39 -5.23
N ILE A 62 -0.72 13.82 -5.67
CA ILE A 62 -0.29 13.84 -7.08
C ILE A 62 -1.28 13.07 -7.97
N GLY A 63 -1.81 11.94 -7.50
CA GLY A 63 -2.86 11.20 -8.21
C GLY A 63 -4.09 12.07 -8.49
N LYS A 64 -4.59 12.80 -7.48
CA LYS A 64 -5.71 13.74 -7.63
C LYS A 64 -5.41 14.85 -8.65
N LEU A 65 -4.19 15.40 -8.63
CA LEU A 65 -3.78 16.43 -9.60
C LEU A 65 -3.72 15.86 -11.03
N LEU A 66 -3.15 14.66 -11.21
CA LEU A 66 -3.08 14.01 -12.51
C LEU A 66 -4.48 13.73 -13.06
N ASP A 67 -5.41 13.26 -12.22
CA ASP A 67 -6.80 13.02 -12.62
C ASP A 67 -7.50 14.31 -13.06
N ALA A 68 -7.29 15.42 -12.32
CA ALA A 68 -7.84 16.71 -12.68
C ALA A 68 -7.26 17.26 -13.99
N VAL A 69 -5.94 17.16 -14.17
CA VAL A 69 -5.27 17.63 -15.40
C VAL A 69 -5.69 16.80 -16.60
N ASP A 70 -5.76 15.47 -16.49
CA ASP A 70 -6.26 14.59 -17.56
C ASP A 70 -7.67 14.97 -18.01
N LEU A 71 -8.56 15.25 -17.05
CA LEU A 71 -9.92 15.68 -17.34
C LEU A 71 -9.95 17.03 -18.08
N LEU A 72 -9.11 17.99 -17.68
CA LEU A 72 -9.00 19.28 -18.35
C LEU A 72 -8.39 19.16 -19.76
N VAL A 73 -7.40 18.29 -19.93
CA VAL A 73 -6.76 17.99 -21.22
C VAL A 73 -7.80 17.44 -22.20
N LYS A 74 -8.61 16.47 -21.78
CA LYS A 74 -9.64 15.83 -22.60
C LYS A 74 -10.77 16.76 -23.02
N GLN A 75 -10.90 17.95 -22.42
CA GLN A 75 -11.86 18.98 -22.84
C GLN A 75 -11.36 19.83 -24.01
N GLN A 76 -10.06 19.84 -24.30
CA GLN A 76 -9.51 20.63 -25.40
C GLN A 76 -9.78 19.95 -26.75
N PRO A 77 -10.24 20.69 -27.78
CA PRO A 77 -10.27 20.15 -29.13
C PRO A 77 -8.85 19.80 -29.58
N ASP A 78 -8.71 18.69 -30.31
CA ASP A 78 -7.43 18.21 -30.83
C ASP A 78 -6.36 17.85 -29.79
N TRP A 79 -6.73 17.59 -28.53
CA TRP A 79 -5.77 17.28 -27.46
C TRP A 79 -4.81 16.14 -27.82
N ALA A 80 -5.30 15.11 -28.54
CA ALA A 80 -4.51 13.97 -28.97
C ALA A 80 -3.39 14.34 -29.96
N HIS A 81 -3.48 15.49 -30.63
CA HIS A 81 -2.46 16.00 -31.55
C HIS A 81 -1.46 16.94 -30.85
N ILE A 82 -1.72 17.32 -29.59
CA ILE A 82 -0.83 18.14 -28.77
C ILE A 82 0.05 17.19 -27.94
N LYS A 83 1.35 17.13 -28.27
CA LYS A 83 2.31 16.21 -27.64
C LYS A 83 2.28 16.22 -26.11
N ALA A 84 2.20 17.40 -25.49
CA ALA A 84 2.17 17.53 -24.03
C ALA A 84 0.93 16.90 -23.38
N PHE A 85 -0.20 16.90 -24.10
CA PHE A 85 -1.46 16.35 -23.65
C PHE A 85 -1.52 14.82 -23.84
N ASP A 86 -1.02 14.34 -24.98
CA ASP A 86 -0.80 12.90 -25.21
C ASP A 86 0.15 12.30 -24.16
N GLU A 87 1.24 12.98 -23.81
CA GLU A 87 2.16 12.52 -22.77
C GLU A 87 1.50 12.38 -21.38
N ILE A 88 0.56 13.28 -21.04
CA ILE A 88 -0.21 13.22 -19.79
C ILE A 88 -1.19 12.04 -19.79
N ASP A 89 -1.92 11.82 -20.89
CA ASP A 89 -2.85 10.70 -21.02
C ASP A 89 -2.13 9.35 -20.96
N GLN A 90 -0.98 9.25 -21.64
CA GLN A 90 -0.12 8.06 -21.57
C GLN A 90 0.41 7.81 -20.15
N LEU A 91 0.80 8.87 -19.44
CA LEU A 91 1.24 8.77 -18.04
C LEU A 91 0.12 8.24 -17.16
N LYS A 92 -1.10 8.78 -17.29
CA LYS A 92 -2.27 8.31 -16.54
C LYS A 92 -2.58 6.85 -16.84
N THR A 93 -2.61 6.48 -18.11
CA THR A 93 -2.87 5.09 -18.56
C THR A 93 -1.87 4.11 -17.95
N LYS A 94 -0.58 4.44 -17.95
CA LYS A 94 0.46 3.62 -17.31
C LYS A 94 0.24 3.46 -15.81
N ILE A 95 -0.04 4.56 -15.11
CA ILE A 95 -0.26 4.56 -13.66
C ILE A 95 -1.51 3.74 -13.31
N ASP A 96 -2.60 3.91 -14.04
CA ASP A 96 -3.84 3.17 -13.79
C ASP A 96 -3.67 1.67 -14.10
N GLY A 97 -2.86 1.32 -15.11
CA GLY A 97 -2.42 -0.05 -15.35
C GLY A 97 -1.66 -0.66 -14.18
N VAL A 98 -0.72 0.07 -13.57
CA VAL A 98 0.01 -0.38 -12.38
C VAL A 98 -0.93 -0.54 -11.18
N LYS A 99 -1.83 0.43 -10.94
CA LYS A 99 -2.84 0.34 -9.86
C LYS A 99 -3.71 -0.92 -10.03
N HIS A 100 -4.17 -1.19 -11.25
CA HIS A 100 -4.96 -2.38 -11.55
C HIS A 100 -4.18 -3.67 -11.29
N ALA A 101 -2.93 -3.77 -11.77
CA ALA A 101 -2.08 -4.94 -11.52
C ALA A 101 -1.84 -5.17 -10.02
N LEU A 102 -1.65 -4.11 -9.23
CA LEU A 102 -1.51 -4.21 -7.78
C LEU A 102 -2.82 -4.64 -7.10
N ALA A 103 -3.98 -4.16 -7.56
CA ALA A 103 -5.27 -4.59 -7.04
C ALA A 103 -5.47 -6.10 -7.25
N VAL A 104 -5.17 -6.61 -8.45
CA VAL A 104 -5.21 -8.05 -8.75
C VAL A 104 -4.29 -8.84 -7.81
N LYS A 105 -3.05 -8.37 -7.61
CA LYS A 105 -2.10 -9.00 -6.69
C LYS A 105 -2.63 -9.03 -5.25
N ARG A 106 -3.23 -7.95 -4.78
CA ARG A 106 -3.81 -7.87 -3.43
C ARG A 106 -4.95 -8.85 -3.25
N ILE A 107 -5.80 -9.05 -4.26
CA ILE A 107 -6.86 -10.07 -4.21
C ILE A 107 -6.27 -11.48 -4.10
N ALA A 108 -5.21 -11.78 -4.85
CA ALA A 108 -4.52 -13.06 -4.75
C ALA A 108 -3.89 -13.28 -3.36
N GLN A 109 -3.32 -12.23 -2.75
CA GLN A 109 -2.81 -12.26 -1.39
C GLN A 109 -3.93 -12.47 -0.37
N LEU A 110 -5.03 -11.72 -0.47
CA LEU A 110 -6.19 -11.85 0.40
C LEU A 110 -6.74 -13.27 0.41
N ARG A 111 -6.75 -13.96 -0.74
CA ARG A 111 -7.13 -15.37 -0.81
C ARG A 111 -6.22 -16.25 0.05
N GLY A 112 -4.90 -16.06 -0.03
CA GLY A 112 -3.94 -16.79 0.78
C GLY A 112 -4.10 -16.50 2.27
N ASP A 113 -4.35 -15.24 2.63
CA ASP A 113 -4.59 -14.82 4.01
C ASP A 113 -5.87 -15.44 4.57
N LEU A 114 -6.95 -15.51 3.77
CA LEU A 114 -8.18 -16.21 4.15
C LEU A 114 -7.96 -17.71 4.35
N ASP A 115 -7.16 -18.35 3.50
CA ASP A 115 -6.81 -19.77 3.68
C ASP A 115 -5.98 -20.01 4.95
N LEU A 116 -5.10 -19.08 5.30
CA LEU A 116 -4.36 -19.10 6.57
C LEU A 116 -5.33 -19.04 7.76
N LEU A 117 -6.23 -18.05 7.78
CA LEU A 117 -7.21 -17.88 8.86
C LEU A 117 -8.13 -19.10 8.99
N ARG A 118 -8.54 -19.70 7.86
CA ARG A 118 -9.36 -20.92 7.82
C ARG A 118 -8.66 -22.12 8.48
N LEU A 119 -7.35 -22.24 8.30
CA LEU A 119 -6.53 -23.33 8.82
C LEU A 119 -6.01 -23.07 10.24
N SER A 120 -6.15 -21.84 10.76
CA SER A 120 -5.69 -21.47 12.09
C SER A 120 -6.41 -22.27 13.17
N THR A 121 -5.68 -22.59 14.24
CA THR A 121 -6.23 -23.22 15.44
C THR A 121 -6.80 -22.20 16.43
N ASP A 122 -6.51 -20.90 16.24
CA ASP A 122 -7.01 -19.82 17.08
C ASP A 122 -8.51 -19.59 16.79
N PRO A 123 -9.40 -19.65 17.82
CA PRO A 123 -10.81 -19.31 17.67
C PRO A 123 -11.08 -17.91 17.13
N ALA A 124 -10.23 -16.92 17.43
CA ALA A 124 -10.40 -15.55 16.96
C ALA A 124 -10.18 -15.44 15.44
N ASP A 125 -9.16 -16.12 14.91
CA ASP A 125 -8.88 -16.17 13.47
C ASP A 125 -10.03 -16.82 12.70
N LYS A 126 -10.61 -17.90 13.25
CA LYS A 126 -11.79 -18.54 12.64
C LYS A 126 -13.00 -17.61 12.61
N ALA A 127 -13.25 -16.86 13.69
CA ALA A 127 -14.33 -15.88 13.72
C ALA A 127 -14.12 -14.76 12.67
N HIS A 128 -12.87 -14.29 12.50
CA HIS A 128 -12.54 -13.33 11.44
C HIS A 128 -12.76 -13.92 10.05
N TYR A 129 -12.33 -15.15 9.80
CA TYR A 129 -12.58 -15.84 8.53
C TYR A 129 -14.08 -15.92 8.21
N ASP A 130 -14.89 -16.38 9.16
CA ASP A 130 -16.34 -16.52 8.97
C ASP A 130 -17.02 -15.17 8.67
N ALA A 131 -16.62 -14.11 9.40
CA ALA A 131 -17.12 -12.76 9.17
C ALA A 131 -16.75 -12.23 7.76
N TRP A 132 -15.51 -12.41 7.32
CA TRP A 132 -15.07 -11.99 5.99
C TRP A 132 -15.77 -12.77 4.87
N ILE A 133 -15.95 -14.08 5.03
CA ILE A 133 -16.69 -14.90 4.06
C ILE A 133 -18.16 -14.48 3.98
N ALA A 134 -18.80 -14.15 5.11
CA ALA A 134 -20.17 -13.63 5.12
C ALA A 134 -20.25 -12.29 4.36
N ALA A 135 -19.34 -11.35 4.63
CA ALA A 135 -19.28 -10.07 3.95
C ALA A 135 -19.03 -10.22 2.43
N LEU A 136 -18.16 -11.14 2.03
CA LEU A 136 -17.90 -11.42 0.61
C LEU A 136 -19.12 -12.01 -0.10
N ARG A 137 -19.88 -12.89 0.56
CA ARG A 137 -21.14 -13.43 0.01
C ARG A 137 -22.17 -12.32 -0.18
N GLN A 138 -22.36 -11.47 0.83
CA GLN A 138 -23.26 -10.33 0.73
C GLN A 138 -22.88 -9.40 -0.42
N LEU A 139 -21.58 -9.13 -0.60
CA LEU A 139 -21.11 -8.30 -1.71
C LEU A 139 -21.45 -8.92 -3.08
N LEU A 140 -21.40 -10.25 -3.22
CA LEU A 140 -21.82 -10.94 -4.44
C LEU A 140 -23.33 -10.89 -4.65
N ASP A 141 -24.12 -10.97 -3.57
CA ASP A 141 -25.58 -10.89 -3.62
C ASP A 141 -26.07 -9.48 -3.98
N ASP A 142 -25.36 -8.44 -3.52
CA ASP A 142 -25.64 -7.03 -3.80
C ASP A 142 -25.19 -6.59 -5.21
N MET A 143 -24.42 -7.42 -5.93
CA MET A 143 -24.02 -7.10 -7.29
C MET A 143 -25.22 -7.17 -8.24
N PRO A 144 -25.52 -6.12 -9.03
CA PRO A 144 -26.55 -6.20 -10.05
C PRO A 144 -26.20 -7.31 -11.03
N ALA A 145 -27.17 -8.18 -11.33
CA ALA A 145 -27.03 -9.22 -12.35
C ALA A 145 -26.44 -8.59 -13.60
N SER A 146 -25.25 -9.06 -13.99
CA SER A 146 -24.46 -8.47 -15.06
C SER A 146 -25.36 -8.27 -16.29
N ALA A 147 -25.55 -7.02 -16.70
CA ALA A 147 -26.13 -6.71 -18.00
C ALA A 147 -25.11 -7.20 -19.04
N ASN A 148 -25.34 -8.43 -19.53
CA ASN A 148 -24.68 -8.98 -20.72
C ASN A 148 -24.98 -8.12 -21.94
#